data_AF-A0A497L7V0-F1
#
_entry.id   AF-A0A497L7V0-F1
#
_cell.length_a   1.000
_cell.length_b   1.000
_cell.length_c   1.000
_cell.angle_alpha   90.00
_cell.angle_beta   90.00
_cell.angle_gamma   90.00
#
_symmetry.space_group_name_H-M   'P 1'
#
loop_
_entity.id
_entity.type
_entity.pdbx_description
1 polymer ?
#
loop_
_entity_poly.entity_id
_entity_poly.type
_entity_poly.pdbx_seq_one_letter_code
_entity_poly.pdbx_strand_id
1 'polypeptide(L)'
;MIRARYQGAGVDFQAFQRSVQEYLRQEGWSIKKFSPGARSFKVVAKKGFLGGKVEVEARGVPDDIQVEVKGSDEQGVMSIVERALTDCASNPSAVVSWQQQALQMAAQTAAQMATIMRQMPFGMPGARPPAPAPTAPAAAPAAPAPAQVARPQVPKPTECPNCGAPLVYSPEDLITICEYCGYTVNLTGGALPRMSMLPVLVDGGMAIEIAKDHVAKGVFITKGMAERAEWGSIVLRYIPIWHVSVQVQGEVLGEKALVKTKSTKGKILQEVALEAIGGFLGGFLGRGARKAVADRWTRTAVSEVIEVPVVARRAVAFQPEPGAYKIPLERKEPFRKTGEETLGVEVSSQEAIEKAKAAALEEVKARFTTVAQFNVWASPVGEPELIYAPWWFVEYRMGGRSFSVIVDACTGKVLAGQRPWLPKGFLKRKKEEEVA
;
A
#
# COMPACT_ATOMS: atom_id res chain seq x y z
N MET A 1 14.90 4.34 -14.29
CA MET A 1 16.15 3.74 -13.80
C MET A 1 16.41 4.23 -12.39
N ILE A 2 16.55 3.31 -11.43
CA ILE A 2 16.77 3.60 -10.01
C ILE A 2 18.22 3.29 -9.64
N ARG A 3 18.84 4.18 -8.86
CA ARG A 3 20.18 4.00 -8.30
C ARG A 3 20.12 4.21 -6.79
N ALA A 4 20.76 3.33 -6.03
CA ALA A 4 20.99 3.54 -4.60
C ALA A 4 22.42 3.14 -4.23
N ARG A 5 22.92 3.74 -3.14
CA ARG A 5 24.24 3.46 -2.59
C ARG A 5 24.11 3.09 -1.13
N TYR A 6 24.71 2.00 -0.72
CA TYR A 6 24.64 1.47 0.64
C TYR A 6 26.05 1.47 1.22
N GLN A 7 26.22 2.17 2.34
CA GLN A 7 27.53 2.36 2.99
C GLN A 7 27.52 1.74 4.38
N GLY A 8 28.61 1.09 4.78
CA GLY A 8 28.81 0.51 6.11
C GLY A 8 27.99 -0.75 6.41
N ALA A 9 27.44 -1.41 5.38
CA ALA A 9 26.60 -2.60 5.54
C ALA A 9 27.41 -3.92 5.63
N GLY A 10 28.68 -3.94 5.23
CA GLY A 10 29.56 -5.10 5.26
C GLY A 10 28.93 -6.34 4.63
N VAL A 11 28.55 -6.25 3.35
CA VAL A 11 27.75 -7.26 2.64
C VAL A 11 28.62 -8.39 2.08
N ASP A 12 28.20 -9.63 2.29
CA ASP A 12 28.77 -10.79 1.60
C ASP A 12 28.29 -10.84 0.14
N PHE A 13 29.20 -10.53 -0.79
CA PHE A 13 28.90 -10.50 -2.23
C PHE A 13 28.49 -11.87 -2.81
N GLN A 14 29.01 -12.99 -2.29
CA GLN A 14 28.65 -14.32 -2.80
C GLN A 14 27.28 -14.75 -2.31
N ALA A 15 26.92 -14.42 -1.07
CA ALA A 15 25.57 -14.62 -0.55
C ALA A 15 24.58 -13.69 -1.28
N PHE A 16 24.92 -12.42 -1.42
CA PHE A 16 24.08 -11.42 -2.07
C PHE A 16 23.76 -11.77 -3.53
N GLN A 17 24.74 -12.25 -4.30
CA GLN A 17 24.52 -12.75 -5.66
C GLN A 17 23.51 -13.90 -5.74
N ARG A 18 23.47 -14.78 -4.74
CA ARG A 18 22.54 -15.90 -4.68
C ARG A 18 21.15 -15.43 -4.25
N SER A 19 21.07 -14.63 -3.19
CA SER A 19 19.81 -14.11 -2.63
C SER A 19 19.03 -13.25 -3.64
N VAL A 20 19.72 -12.40 -4.40
CA VAL A 20 19.05 -11.60 -5.45
C VAL A 20 18.41 -12.50 -6.53
N GLN A 21 19.11 -13.56 -6.95
CA GLN A 21 18.55 -14.48 -7.94
C GLN A 21 17.36 -15.27 -7.40
N GLU A 22 17.45 -15.69 -6.14
CA GLU A 22 16.39 -16.45 -5.48
C GLU A 22 15.14 -15.60 -5.28
N TYR A 23 15.27 -14.40 -4.72
CA TYR A 23 14.14 -13.52 -4.46
C TYR A 23 13.47 -13.05 -5.74
N LEU A 24 14.25 -12.78 -6.80
CA LEU A 24 13.68 -12.51 -8.12
C LEU A 24 12.83 -13.68 -8.63
N ARG A 25 13.29 -14.93 -8.47
CA ARG A 25 12.51 -16.12 -8.89
C ARG A 25 11.24 -16.30 -8.05
N GLN A 26 11.32 -16.07 -6.74
CA GLN A 26 10.16 -16.14 -5.83
C GLN A 26 9.06 -15.13 -6.24
N GLU A 27 9.47 -13.95 -6.69
CA GLU A 27 8.58 -12.88 -7.18
C GLU A 27 8.19 -13.04 -8.67
N GLY A 28 8.38 -14.24 -9.23
CA GLY A 28 7.90 -14.61 -10.56
C GLY A 28 8.77 -14.15 -11.73
N TRP A 29 10.03 -13.75 -11.47
CA TRP A 29 10.97 -13.37 -12.52
C TRP A 29 11.78 -14.57 -13.02
N SER A 30 11.85 -14.73 -14.34
CA SER A 30 12.74 -15.70 -14.99
C SER A 30 14.07 -15.05 -15.34
N ILE A 31 15.16 -15.52 -14.73
CA ILE A 31 16.52 -15.05 -15.03
C ILE A 31 16.91 -15.51 -16.44
N LYS A 32 17.25 -14.55 -17.29
CA LYS A 32 17.66 -14.79 -18.68
C LYS A 32 19.18 -14.78 -18.85
N LYS A 33 19.86 -13.92 -18.11
CA LYS A 33 21.33 -13.83 -18.12
C LYS A 33 21.81 -13.43 -16.74
N PHE A 34 22.86 -14.08 -16.28
CA PHE A 34 23.56 -13.73 -15.04
C PHE A 34 25.06 -13.66 -15.33
N SER A 35 25.67 -12.54 -14.95
CA SER A 35 27.10 -12.30 -15.07
C SER A 35 27.67 -12.07 -13.67
N PRO A 36 28.28 -13.10 -13.05
CA PRO A 36 28.94 -12.96 -11.76
C PRO A 36 30.29 -12.24 -11.88
N GLY A 37 30.70 -11.61 -10.79
CA GLY A 37 32.02 -11.01 -10.61
C GLY A 37 32.40 -11.00 -9.13
N ALA A 38 33.68 -10.80 -8.81
CA ALA A 38 34.14 -10.86 -7.41
C ALA A 38 33.58 -9.71 -6.54
N ARG A 39 33.29 -8.56 -7.16
CA ARG A 39 32.86 -7.32 -6.51
C ARG A 39 31.74 -6.60 -7.28
N SER A 40 31.16 -7.31 -8.23
CA SER A 40 30.04 -6.84 -9.01
C SER A 40 29.28 -8.02 -9.60
N PHE A 41 28.02 -7.82 -9.91
CA PHE A 41 27.26 -8.76 -10.70
C PHE A 41 26.18 -8.05 -11.48
N LYS A 42 25.71 -8.74 -12.53
CA LYS A 42 24.63 -8.26 -13.36
C LYS A 42 23.61 -9.36 -13.61
N VAL A 43 22.35 -9.08 -13.32
CA VAL A 43 21.23 -10.00 -13.51
C VAL A 43 20.27 -9.37 -14.50
N VAL A 44 19.89 -10.13 -15.52
CA VAL A 44 18.85 -9.76 -16.46
C VAL A 44 17.70 -10.74 -16.31
N ALA A 45 16.53 -10.24 -15.92
CA ALA A 45 15.36 -11.06 -15.66
C ALA A 45 14.13 -10.58 -16.47
N LYS A 46 13.19 -11.49 -16.74
CA LYS A 46 11.94 -11.21 -17.46
C LYS A 46 10.74 -11.78 -16.70
N LYS A 47 9.68 -10.99 -16.54
CA LYS A 47 8.46 -11.39 -15.83
C LYS A 47 7.48 -12.08 -16.80
N GLY A 48 7.42 -13.41 -16.83
CA GLY A 48 6.52 -14.17 -17.72
C GLY A 48 6.79 -14.05 -19.25
N PHE A 49 5.87 -14.57 -20.08
CA PHE A 49 6.00 -14.60 -21.55
C PHE A 49 5.78 -13.22 -22.21
N LEU A 50 4.83 -12.44 -21.68
CA LEU A 50 4.44 -11.10 -22.17
C LEU A 50 4.93 -9.92 -21.30
N GLY A 51 5.57 -10.18 -20.15
CA GLY A 51 5.97 -9.10 -19.25
C GLY A 51 7.36 -8.53 -19.53
N GLY A 52 7.63 -7.42 -18.84
CA GLY A 52 8.80 -6.58 -19.03
C GLY A 52 10.12 -7.22 -18.63
N LYS A 53 11.22 -6.65 -19.15
CA LYS A 53 12.60 -7.05 -18.87
C LYS A 53 13.19 -6.07 -17.86
N VAL A 54 13.91 -6.61 -16.87
CA VAL A 54 14.64 -5.82 -15.87
C VAL A 54 16.10 -6.24 -15.85
N GLU A 55 16.96 -5.27 -15.58
CA GLU A 55 18.39 -5.41 -15.45
C GLU A 55 18.81 -4.83 -14.11
N VAL A 56 19.43 -5.67 -13.28
CA VAL A 56 19.98 -5.31 -11.97
C VAL A 56 21.49 -5.40 -12.06
N GLU A 57 22.18 -4.33 -11.71
CA GLU A 57 23.63 -4.28 -11.65
C GLU A 57 24.04 -3.80 -10.26
N ALA A 58 24.82 -4.61 -9.54
CA ALA A 58 25.39 -4.23 -8.25
C ALA A 58 26.91 -4.26 -8.36
N ARG A 59 27.58 -3.24 -7.82
CA ARG A 59 29.05 -3.12 -7.86
C ARG A 59 29.57 -2.38 -6.63
N GLY A 60 30.73 -2.75 -6.15
CA GLY A 60 31.38 -2.04 -5.04
C GLY A 60 32.26 -2.92 -4.18
N VAL A 61 32.48 -2.47 -2.94
CA VAL A 61 33.15 -3.22 -1.88
C VAL A 61 32.14 -3.54 -0.78
N PRO A 62 32.37 -4.53 0.11
CA PRO A 62 31.39 -4.93 1.13
C PRO A 62 30.77 -3.77 1.93
N ASP A 63 31.55 -2.73 2.21
CA ASP A 63 31.09 -1.54 2.95
C ASP A 63 30.63 -0.37 2.07
N ASP A 64 30.65 -0.49 0.74
CA ASP A 64 30.18 0.55 -0.17
C ASP A 64 29.70 -0.08 -1.48
N ILE A 65 28.39 -0.31 -1.57
CA ILE A 65 27.75 -0.99 -2.69
C ILE A 65 26.82 -0.02 -3.42
N GLN A 66 27.00 0.07 -4.72
CA GLN A 66 26.09 0.76 -5.62
C GLN A 66 25.22 -0.27 -6.33
N VAL A 67 23.91 -0.08 -6.27
CA VAL A 67 22.91 -0.89 -6.96
C VAL A 67 22.19 -0.01 -7.98
N GLU A 68 22.07 -0.52 -9.20
CA GLU A 68 21.39 0.10 -10.31
C GLU A 68 20.35 -0.86 -10.89
N VAL A 69 19.11 -0.40 -11.02
CA VAL A 69 18.00 -1.16 -11.59
C VAL A 69 17.41 -0.41 -12.78
N LYS A 70 17.32 -1.09 -13.91
CA LYS A 70 16.85 -0.57 -15.20
C LYS A 70 15.77 -1.47 -15.79
N GLY A 71 14.68 -0.90 -16.27
CA GLY A 71 13.70 -1.60 -17.09
C GLY A 71 12.29 -1.54 -16.52
N SER A 72 11.59 -2.67 -16.53
CA SER A 72 10.21 -2.73 -16.02
C SER A 72 10.17 -3.03 -14.53
N ASP A 73 9.19 -2.44 -13.82
CA ASP A 73 8.96 -2.69 -12.38
C ASP A 73 10.19 -2.36 -11.50
N GLU A 74 10.87 -1.26 -11.82
CA GLU A 74 12.16 -0.89 -11.18
C GLU A 74 12.03 -0.72 -9.66
N GLN A 75 10.91 -0.19 -9.17
CA GLN A 75 10.68 0.03 -7.74
C GLN A 75 10.49 -1.29 -6.98
N GLY A 76 9.70 -2.21 -7.54
CA GLY A 76 9.51 -3.54 -6.95
C GLY A 76 10.81 -4.33 -6.95
N VAL A 77 11.54 -4.31 -8.06
CA VAL A 77 12.83 -5.00 -8.19
C VAL A 77 13.90 -4.38 -7.29
N MET A 78 13.94 -3.06 -7.15
CA MET A 78 14.87 -2.40 -6.22
C MET A 78 14.60 -2.82 -4.76
N SER A 79 13.33 -2.96 -4.38
CA SER A 79 12.94 -3.39 -3.03
C SER A 79 13.32 -4.85 -2.77
N ILE A 80 13.22 -5.72 -3.78
CA ILE A 80 13.72 -7.10 -3.73
C ILE A 80 15.24 -7.13 -3.50
N VAL A 81 15.97 -6.29 -4.23
CA VAL A 81 17.44 -6.22 -4.14
C VAL A 81 17.89 -5.63 -2.80
N GLU A 82 17.19 -4.62 -2.28
CA GLU A 82 17.44 -4.06 -0.94
C GLU A 82 17.20 -5.08 0.17
N ARG A 83 16.14 -5.89 0.07
CA ARG A 83 15.91 -7.00 0.99
C ARG A 83 17.04 -8.03 0.94
N ALA A 84 17.43 -8.46 -0.25
CA ALA A 84 18.56 -9.37 -0.43
C ALA A 84 19.87 -8.80 0.12
N LEU A 85 20.08 -7.48 -0.01
CA LEU A 85 21.26 -6.80 0.53
C LEU A 85 21.23 -6.77 2.06
N THR A 86 20.07 -6.46 2.65
CA THR A 86 19.86 -6.44 4.11
C THR A 86 20.09 -7.80 4.74
N ASP A 87 19.58 -8.87 4.11
CA ASP A 87 19.74 -10.24 4.59
C ASP A 87 21.19 -10.74 4.49
N CYS A 88 22.00 -10.12 3.63
CA CYS A 88 23.41 -10.48 3.42
C CYS A 88 24.38 -9.48 4.07
N ALA A 89 23.87 -8.49 4.81
CA ALA A 89 24.66 -7.46 5.48
C ALA A 89 25.08 -7.91 6.88
N SER A 90 26.35 -7.72 7.23
CA SER A 90 26.83 -7.87 8.61
C SER A 90 26.33 -6.75 9.53
N ASN A 91 25.99 -5.59 8.95
CA ASN A 91 25.33 -4.48 9.64
C ASN A 91 24.05 -4.04 8.90
N PRO A 92 22.92 -4.74 9.09
CA PRO A 92 21.67 -4.41 8.40
C PRO A 92 21.13 -3.03 8.77
N SER A 93 21.48 -2.49 9.94
CA SER A 93 21.03 -1.16 10.38
C SER A 93 21.62 0.00 9.56
N ALA A 94 22.74 -0.24 8.86
CA ALA A 94 23.35 0.72 7.95
C ALA A 94 22.66 0.78 6.57
N VAL A 95 21.74 -0.14 6.28
CA VAL A 95 20.99 -0.18 5.02
C VAL A 95 19.87 0.85 5.07
N VAL A 96 20.15 2.07 4.60
CA VAL A 96 19.14 3.12 4.43
C VAL A 96 18.31 2.82 3.19
N SER A 97 16.98 2.85 3.31
CA SER A 97 16.09 2.50 2.20
C SER A 97 16.27 3.41 0.98
N TRP A 98 16.28 2.83 -0.22
CA TRP A 98 16.40 3.54 -1.50
C TRP A 98 15.33 4.62 -1.67
N GLN A 99 14.14 4.43 -1.09
CA GLN A 99 13.07 5.44 -1.11
C GLN A 99 13.45 6.68 -0.31
N GLN A 100 14.09 6.49 0.86
CA GLN A 100 14.59 7.59 1.69
C GLN A 100 15.77 8.29 1.03
N GLN A 101 16.68 7.54 0.39
CA GLN A 101 17.80 8.11 -0.36
C GLN A 101 17.31 8.95 -1.56
N ALA A 102 16.30 8.46 -2.28
CA ALA A 102 15.68 9.19 -3.40
C ALA A 102 15.03 10.51 -2.92
N LEU A 103 14.35 10.48 -1.77
CA LEU A 103 13.77 11.67 -1.15
C LEU A 103 14.84 12.68 -0.73
N GLN A 104 15.95 12.23 -0.14
CA GLN A 104 17.07 13.09 0.26
C GLN A 104 17.77 13.71 -0.95
N MET A 105 18.00 12.94 -2.02
CA MET A 105 18.57 13.48 -3.27
C MET A 105 17.64 14.51 -3.91
N ALA A 106 16.33 14.26 -3.93
CA ALA A 106 15.34 15.22 -4.43
C ALA A 106 15.31 16.52 -3.60
N ALA A 107 15.46 16.42 -2.28
CA ALA A 107 15.55 17.59 -1.40
C ALA A 107 16.85 18.39 -1.64
N GLN A 108 17.98 17.71 -1.83
CA GLN A 108 19.27 18.35 -2.11
C GLN A 108 19.30 19.03 -3.48
N THR A 109 18.74 18.41 -4.52
CA THR A 109 18.64 19.02 -5.85
C THR A 109 17.68 20.22 -5.83
N ALA A 110 16.55 20.13 -5.12
CA ALA A 110 15.66 21.28 -4.93
C ALA A 110 16.35 22.44 -4.22
N ALA A 111 17.15 22.17 -3.17
CA ALA A 111 17.92 23.19 -2.47
C ALA A 111 19.01 23.83 -3.35
N GLN A 112 19.72 23.03 -4.15
CA GLN A 112 20.71 23.54 -5.12
C GLN A 112 20.04 24.38 -6.22
N MET A 113 18.90 23.95 -6.75
CA MET A 113 18.15 24.71 -7.75
C MET A 113 17.60 26.02 -7.19
N ALA A 114 17.14 26.03 -5.93
CA ALA A 114 16.74 27.26 -5.24
C ALA A 114 17.92 28.23 -5.06
N THR A 115 19.12 27.70 -4.80
CA THR A 115 20.36 28.51 -4.70
C THR A 115 20.75 29.09 -6.05
N ILE A 116 20.64 28.31 -7.12
CA ILE A 116 20.92 28.76 -8.50
C ILE A 116 19.89 29.82 -8.96
N MET A 117 18.60 29.64 -8.65
CA MET A 117 17.57 30.64 -8.95
C MET A 117 17.78 31.96 -8.20
N ARG A 118 18.39 31.92 -7.01
CA ARG A 118 18.74 33.10 -6.23
C ARG A 118 19.96 33.87 -6.78
N GLN A 119 20.75 33.25 -7.67
CA GLN A 119 21.95 33.83 -8.29
C GLN A 119 21.70 34.32 -9.74
N MET A 120 20.48 34.19 -10.28
CA MET A 120 20.15 34.71 -11.61
C MET A 120 19.92 36.24 -11.60
N PRO A 121 20.49 37.00 -12.56
CA PRO A 121 20.56 38.47 -12.49
C PRO A 121 19.29 39.23 -12.93
N PHE A 122 18.15 38.56 -13.12
CA PHE A 122 16.90 39.23 -13.49
C PHE A 122 16.01 39.43 -12.26
N GLY A 123 16.14 40.61 -11.65
CA GLY A 123 15.28 41.07 -10.57
C GLY A 123 13.84 41.31 -11.02
N MET A 124 12.88 40.71 -10.32
CA MET A 124 11.50 41.20 -10.27
C MET A 124 11.48 42.42 -9.32
N PRO A 125 10.98 43.60 -9.75
CA PRO A 125 10.89 44.76 -8.87
C PRO A 125 9.74 44.56 -7.87
N GLY A 126 10.06 44.50 -6.57
CA GLY A 126 9.04 44.60 -5.51
C GLY A 126 9.28 43.85 -4.20
N ALA A 127 10.30 43.00 -4.07
CA ALA A 127 10.56 42.31 -2.79
C ALA A 127 11.41 43.19 -1.85
N ARG A 128 10.74 43.83 -0.88
CA ARG A 128 11.36 44.52 0.25
C ARG A 128 12.33 43.56 0.98
N PRO A 129 13.53 44.00 1.39
CA PRO A 129 14.45 43.13 2.11
C PRO A 129 13.87 42.75 3.48
N PRO A 130 13.85 41.46 3.87
CA PRO A 130 13.62 41.10 5.26
C PRO A 130 14.82 41.50 6.12
N ALA A 131 14.52 41.99 7.33
CA ALA A 131 15.48 42.43 8.34
C ALA A 131 16.53 41.33 8.68
N PRO A 132 17.72 41.72 9.17
CA PRO A 132 18.76 40.76 9.52
C PRO A 132 18.32 39.89 10.70
N ALA A 133 18.33 38.57 10.50
CA ALA A 133 18.21 37.58 11.57
C ALA A 133 19.52 37.56 12.40
N PRO A 134 19.44 37.32 13.72
CA PRO A 134 20.62 37.28 14.59
C PRO A 134 21.56 36.14 14.19
N THR A 135 22.87 36.42 14.20
CA THR A 135 23.93 35.43 13.98
C THR A 135 23.93 34.38 15.08
N ALA A 136 23.60 33.15 14.73
CA ALA A 136 23.85 31.99 15.58
C ALA A 136 25.36 31.64 15.58
N PRO A 137 25.97 31.27 16.73
CA PRO A 137 27.39 30.93 16.81
C PRO A 137 27.73 29.62 16.08
N ALA A 138 29.00 29.50 15.71
CA ALA A 138 29.59 28.35 15.03
C ALA A 138 29.24 27.00 15.70
N ALA A 139 28.91 26.02 14.87
CA ALA A 139 28.53 24.68 15.29
C ALA A 139 29.66 23.97 16.05
N ALA A 140 29.39 23.64 17.32
CA ALA A 140 30.11 22.65 18.10
C ALA A 140 29.83 21.22 17.56
N PRO A 141 30.72 20.23 17.81
CA PRO A 141 30.56 18.88 17.30
C PRO A 141 29.22 18.27 17.73
N ALA A 142 28.60 17.54 16.81
CA ALA A 142 27.25 17.00 16.93
C ALA A 142 27.09 16.15 18.20
N ALA A 143 26.28 16.66 19.13
CA ALA A 143 25.69 15.85 20.18
C ALA A 143 24.81 14.76 19.55
N PRO A 144 24.74 13.56 20.14
CA PRO A 144 23.85 12.50 19.66
C PRO A 144 22.42 13.03 19.59
N ALA A 145 21.72 12.68 18.52
CA ALA A 145 20.32 13.06 18.30
C ALA A 145 19.51 12.80 19.58
N PRO A 146 18.62 13.73 20.00
CA PRO A 146 17.82 13.51 21.19
C PRO A 146 17.06 12.20 21.00
N ALA A 147 17.33 11.24 21.89
CA ALA A 147 16.50 10.07 22.05
C ALA A 147 15.06 10.57 22.13
N GLN A 148 14.19 10.04 21.26
CA GLN A 148 12.76 10.29 21.36
C GLN A 148 12.39 10.05 22.82
N VAL A 149 11.95 11.10 23.51
CA VAL A 149 11.56 10.99 24.91
C VAL A 149 10.43 9.97 24.93
N ALA A 150 10.72 8.77 25.40
CA ALA A 150 9.72 7.76 25.63
C ALA A 150 8.70 8.40 26.58
N ARG A 151 7.49 8.62 26.07
CA ARG A 151 6.37 9.05 26.93
C ARG A 151 6.33 8.09 28.12
N PRO A 152 6.10 8.55 29.36
CA PRO A 152 5.96 7.67 30.51
C PRO A 152 4.96 6.57 30.16
N GLN A 153 5.44 5.32 30.10
CA GLN A 153 4.58 4.20 29.78
C GLN A 153 3.73 3.96 31.03
N VAL A 154 2.51 4.49 31.02
CA VAL A 154 1.50 4.12 32.03
C VAL A 154 1.44 2.59 32.01
N PRO A 155 1.66 1.92 33.15
CA PRO A 155 1.61 0.46 33.20
C PRO A 155 0.21 0.03 32.76
N LYS A 156 0.15 -0.77 31.68
CA LYS A 156 -1.12 -1.20 31.12
C LYS A 156 -1.86 -2.06 32.15
N PRO A 157 -3.16 -1.82 32.39
CA PRO A 157 -3.91 -2.56 33.39
C PRO A 157 -4.06 -4.03 32.96
N THR A 158 -3.75 -4.96 33.85
CA THR A 158 -3.93 -6.41 33.61
C THR A 158 -5.35 -6.89 33.92
N GLU A 159 -6.11 -6.09 34.66
CA GLU A 159 -7.47 -6.40 35.10
C GLU A 159 -8.44 -5.31 34.64
N CYS A 160 -9.69 -5.69 34.40
CA CYS A 160 -10.72 -4.77 33.96
C CYS A 160 -11.12 -3.85 35.13
N PRO A 161 -11.05 -2.51 34.97
CA PRO A 161 -11.41 -1.57 36.03
C PRO A 161 -12.90 -1.59 36.39
N ASN A 162 -13.75 -2.20 35.55
CA ASN A 162 -15.19 -2.27 35.78
C ASN A 162 -15.63 -3.57 36.48
N CYS A 163 -14.98 -4.71 36.20
CA CYS A 163 -15.43 -6.02 36.71
C CYS A 163 -14.33 -6.88 37.36
N GLY A 164 -13.07 -6.46 37.32
CA GLY A 164 -11.93 -7.20 37.88
C GLY A 164 -11.46 -8.41 37.05
N ALA A 165 -12.11 -8.73 35.94
CA ALA A 165 -11.71 -9.86 35.10
C ALA A 165 -10.36 -9.61 34.39
N PRO A 166 -9.55 -10.66 34.13
CA PRO A 166 -8.27 -10.51 33.44
C PRO A 166 -8.50 -9.99 32.01
N LEU A 167 -7.73 -8.98 31.61
CA LEU A 167 -7.76 -8.42 30.27
C LEU A 167 -6.73 -9.15 29.39
N VAL A 168 -7.17 -9.62 28.22
CA VAL A 168 -6.31 -10.19 27.19
C VAL A 168 -6.15 -9.15 26.08
N TYR A 169 -4.93 -8.72 25.81
CA TYR A 169 -4.62 -7.78 24.73
C TYR A 169 -3.17 -7.92 24.28
N SER A 170 -2.89 -7.47 23.06
CA SER A 170 -1.54 -7.35 22.52
C SER A 170 -0.80 -6.18 23.17
N PRO A 171 0.53 -6.25 23.39
CA PRO A 171 1.31 -5.09 23.84
C PRO A 171 1.21 -3.89 22.89
N GLU A 172 0.76 -4.07 21.65
CA GLU A 172 0.51 -2.99 20.69
C GLU A 172 -0.88 -2.36 20.80
N ASP A 173 -1.83 -3.00 21.50
CA ASP A 173 -3.18 -2.48 21.65
C ASP A 173 -3.17 -1.20 22.52
N LEU A 174 -3.88 -0.19 22.03
CA LEU A 174 -4.13 1.11 22.65
C LEU A 174 -5.51 1.15 23.31
N ILE A 175 -6.47 0.44 22.74
CA ILE A 175 -7.83 0.29 23.27
C ILE A 175 -8.18 -1.19 23.19
N THR A 176 -8.69 -1.75 24.28
CA THR A 176 -9.20 -3.12 24.34
C THR A 176 -10.62 -3.12 24.91
N ILE A 177 -11.38 -4.17 24.62
CA ILE A 177 -12.73 -4.38 25.13
C ILE A 177 -12.70 -5.62 26.02
N CYS A 178 -13.21 -5.49 27.24
CA CYS A 178 -13.26 -6.61 28.17
C CYS A 178 -14.20 -7.70 27.64
N GLU A 179 -13.67 -8.89 27.39
CA GLU A 179 -14.43 -10.07 26.94
C GLU A 179 -15.47 -10.55 27.96
N TYR A 180 -15.40 -10.11 29.21
CA TYR A 180 -16.33 -10.48 30.26
C TYR A 180 -17.50 -9.50 30.35
N CYS A 181 -17.24 -8.23 30.70
CA CYS A 181 -18.30 -7.25 30.92
C CYS A 181 -18.55 -6.29 29.75
N GLY A 182 -17.69 -6.26 28.73
CA GLY A 182 -17.82 -5.37 27.57
C GLY A 182 -17.33 -3.95 27.79
N TYR A 183 -16.72 -3.68 28.95
CA TYR A 183 -16.16 -2.38 29.25
C TYR A 183 -14.95 -2.10 28.36
N THR A 184 -14.96 -0.95 27.67
CA THR A 184 -13.85 -0.51 26.84
C THR A 184 -12.79 0.17 27.71
N VAL A 185 -11.55 -0.27 27.59
CA VAL A 185 -10.41 0.25 28.35
C VAL A 185 -9.44 0.92 27.39
N ASN A 186 -9.12 2.19 27.65
CA ASN A 186 -7.99 2.86 27.00
C ASN A 186 -6.70 2.49 27.75
N LEU A 187 -5.86 1.68 27.12
CA LEU A 187 -4.61 1.19 27.69
C LEU A 187 -3.53 2.27 27.79
N THR A 188 -3.74 3.43 27.17
CA THR A 188 -2.84 4.60 27.24
C THR A 188 -3.26 5.63 28.29
N GLY A 189 -4.40 5.42 28.98
CA GLY A 189 -4.92 6.33 30.01
C GLY A 189 -5.63 7.59 29.47
N GLY A 190 -5.81 7.70 28.15
CA GLY A 190 -6.56 8.78 27.52
C GLY A 190 -8.08 8.58 27.52
N ALA A 191 -8.82 9.60 27.08
CA ALA A 191 -10.25 9.48 26.83
C ALA A 191 -10.55 8.47 25.72
N LEU A 192 -11.72 7.84 25.78
CA LEU A 192 -12.19 6.97 24.70
C LEU A 192 -12.73 7.82 23.53
N PRO A 193 -12.47 7.41 22.28
CA PRO A 193 -13.09 8.04 21.13
C PRO A 193 -14.59 7.79 21.08
N ARG A 194 -15.30 8.47 20.19
CA ARG A 194 -16.68 8.08 19.83
C ARG A 194 -16.63 6.69 19.18
N MET A 195 -17.44 5.78 19.70
CA MET A 195 -17.49 4.39 19.25
C MET A 195 -18.87 4.04 18.71
N SER A 196 -18.88 3.36 17.57
CA SER A 196 -20.08 2.74 17.00
C SER A 196 -19.72 1.37 16.43
N MET A 197 -20.74 0.64 15.99
CA MET A 197 -20.54 -0.65 15.30
C MET A 197 -21.53 -0.79 14.15
N LEU A 198 -21.26 -1.74 13.28
CA LEU A 198 -22.17 -2.13 12.21
C LEU A 198 -22.90 -3.44 12.55
N PRO A 199 -24.15 -3.60 12.12
CA PRO A 199 -24.91 -4.82 12.34
C PRO A 199 -24.41 -5.96 11.45
N VAL A 200 -24.61 -7.19 11.91
CA VAL A 200 -24.44 -8.40 11.10
C VAL A 200 -25.74 -8.62 10.32
N LEU A 201 -25.69 -8.46 9.00
CA LEU A 201 -26.82 -8.67 8.09
C LEU A 201 -26.63 -9.89 7.18
N VAL A 202 -25.38 -10.34 7.05
CA VAL A 202 -24.95 -11.51 6.32
C VAL A 202 -24.48 -12.53 7.34
N ASP A 203 -25.23 -13.61 7.49
CA ASP A 203 -24.84 -14.76 8.29
C ASP A 203 -23.69 -15.56 7.66
N GLY A 204 -23.17 -16.54 8.41
CA GLY A 204 -22.05 -17.36 7.95
C GLY A 204 -22.36 -18.19 6.70
N GLY A 205 -23.59 -18.65 6.52
CA GLY A 205 -24.00 -19.42 5.34
C GLY A 205 -23.95 -18.56 4.07
N MET A 206 -24.53 -17.36 4.12
CA MET A 206 -24.46 -16.39 3.05
C MET A 206 -23.02 -15.95 2.78
N ALA A 207 -22.20 -15.77 3.81
CA ALA A 207 -20.79 -15.41 3.65
C ALA A 207 -19.99 -16.49 2.90
N ILE A 208 -20.26 -17.78 3.16
CA ILE A 208 -19.65 -18.89 2.43
C ILE A 208 -20.07 -18.88 0.96
N GLU A 209 -21.34 -18.64 0.64
CA GLU A 209 -21.81 -18.56 -0.75
C GLU A 209 -21.16 -17.38 -1.49
N ILE A 210 -21.06 -16.21 -0.85
CA ILE A 210 -20.34 -15.04 -1.39
C ILE A 210 -18.87 -15.39 -1.65
N ALA A 211 -18.22 -16.12 -0.71
CA ALA A 211 -16.85 -16.55 -0.86
C ALA A 211 -16.70 -17.54 -2.04
N LYS A 212 -17.59 -18.53 -2.17
CA LYS A 212 -17.61 -19.47 -3.31
C LYS A 212 -17.72 -18.74 -4.64
N ASP A 213 -18.64 -17.78 -4.74
CA ASP A 213 -18.84 -16.97 -5.93
C ASP A 213 -17.61 -16.10 -6.28
N HIS A 214 -16.89 -15.61 -5.27
CA HIS A 214 -15.63 -14.90 -5.48
C HIS A 214 -14.52 -15.83 -5.97
N VAL A 215 -14.40 -17.01 -5.39
CA VAL A 215 -13.41 -18.03 -5.77
C VAL A 215 -13.68 -18.55 -7.19
N ALA A 216 -14.94 -18.75 -7.57
CA ALA A 216 -15.36 -19.17 -8.90
C ALA A 216 -14.99 -18.17 -10.01
N LYS A 217 -14.72 -16.89 -9.66
CA LYS A 217 -14.20 -15.88 -10.59
C LYS A 217 -12.67 -15.96 -10.76
N GLY A 218 -12.03 -16.97 -10.18
CA GLY A 218 -10.62 -17.26 -10.34
C GLY A 218 -10.28 -17.78 -11.74
N VAL A 219 -9.03 -17.60 -12.15
CA VAL A 219 -8.57 -18.00 -13.47
C VAL A 219 -8.43 -19.53 -13.52
N PHE A 220 -9.16 -20.16 -14.45
CA PHE A 220 -9.32 -21.63 -14.56
C PHE A 220 -10.03 -22.30 -13.38
N ILE A 221 -10.84 -21.57 -12.62
CA ILE A 221 -11.70 -22.11 -11.57
C ILE A 221 -13.14 -22.16 -12.07
N THR A 222 -13.82 -23.28 -11.90
CA THR A 222 -15.26 -23.38 -12.19
C THR A 222 -16.07 -23.29 -10.90
N LYS A 223 -17.37 -22.97 -11.01
CA LYS A 223 -18.29 -22.95 -9.86
C LYS A 223 -18.27 -24.29 -9.10
N GLY A 224 -18.35 -25.42 -9.81
CA GLY A 224 -18.26 -26.74 -9.20
C GLY A 224 -16.91 -27.06 -8.55
N MET A 225 -15.80 -26.41 -8.94
CA MET A 225 -14.53 -26.53 -8.22
C MET A 225 -14.54 -25.73 -6.92
N ALA A 226 -15.11 -24.52 -6.92
CA ALA A 226 -15.28 -23.71 -5.72
C ALA A 226 -16.23 -24.39 -4.71
N GLU A 227 -17.30 -25.02 -5.18
CA GLU A 227 -18.23 -25.79 -4.35
C GLU A 227 -17.57 -27.01 -3.68
N ARG A 228 -16.66 -27.69 -4.38
CA ARG A 228 -15.91 -28.86 -3.86
C ARG A 228 -14.61 -28.50 -3.16
N ALA A 229 -14.33 -27.22 -2.93
CA ALA A 229 -13.16 -26.82 -2.16
C ALA A 229 -13.28 -27.31 -0.71
N GLU A 230 -12.15 -27.52 -0.05
CA GLU A 230 -12.11 -27.85 1.37
C GLU A 230 -12.34 -26.54 2.15
N TRP A 231 -13.60 -26.20 2.41
CA TRP A 231 -13.97 -25.03 3.23
C TRP A 231 -13.66 -25.34 4.71
N GLY A 232 -12.80 -24.53 5.31
CA GLY A 232 -12.32 -24.67 6.68
C GLY A 232 -13.14 -23.84 7.66
N SER A 233 -12.47 -23.25 8.66
CA SER A 233 -13.13 -22.41 9.66
C SER A 233 -13.66 -21.11 9.06
N ILE A 234 -14.85 -20.74 9.49
CA ILE A 234 -15.44 -19.43 9.30
C ILE A 234 -15.52 -18.74 10.67
N VAL A 235 -14.92 -17.56 10.79
CA VAL A 235 -14.87 -16.82 12.05
C VAL A 235 -15.37 -15.40 11.81
N LEU A 236 -16.31 -14.94 12.63
CA LEU A 236 -16.75 -13.55 12.64
C LEU A 236 -15.89 -12.76 13.61
N ARG A 237 -15.35 -11.63 13.17
CA ARG A 237 -14.62 -10.71 14.05
C ARG A 237 -15.09 -9.29 13.82
N TYR A 238 -15.25 -8.56 14.90
CA TYR A 238 -15.44 -7.11 14.87
C TYR A 238 -14.10 -6.41 14.74
N ILE A 239 -13.88 -5.81 13.58
CA ILE A 239 -12.63 -5.13 13.21
C ILE A 239 -12.77 -3.64 13.51
N PRO A 240 -11.87 -3.04 14.32
CA PRO A 240 -11.90 -1.61 14.59
C PRO A 240 -11.39 -0.82 13.37
N ILE A 241 -12.18 0.17 12.94
CA ILE A 241 -11.89 1.01 11.78
C ILE A 241 -12.13 2.47 12.15
N TRP A 242 -11.11 3.30 11.97
CA TRP A 242 -11.27 4.74 12.09
C TRP A 242 -11.97 5.28 10.84
N HIS A 243 -13.08 5.97 11.06
CA HIS A 243 -13.74 6.78 10.06
C HIS A 243 -13.23 8.21 10.17
N VAL A 244 -12.51 8.66 9.14
CA VAL A 244 -11.92 9.99 9.08
C VAL A 244 -12.44 10.75 7.86
N SER A 245 -13.10 11.87 8.10
CA SER A 245 -13.52 12.80 7.05
C SER A 245 -12.36 13.73 6.72
N VAL A 246 -11.93 13.76 5.45
CA VAL A 246 -10.81 14.59 4.99
C VAL A 246 -11.29 15.56 3.93
N GLN A 247 -11.22 16.86 4.22
CA GLN A 247 -11.41 17.89 3.20
C GLN A 247 -10.17 17.96 2.33
N VAL A 248 -10.35 17.74 1.03
CA VAL A 248 -9.32 17.97 0.03
C VAL A 248 -9.65 19.24 -0.74
N GLN A 249 -8.69 20.16 -0.84
CA GLN A 249 -8.87 21.43 -1.54
C GLN A 249 -7.63 21.83 -2.31
N GLY A 250 -7.80 22.22 -3.57
CA GLY A 250 -6.74 22.79 -4.38
C GLY A 250 -6.94 22.57 -5.87
N GLU A 251 -5.82 22.54 -6.61
CA GLU A 251 -5.83 22.43 -8.06
C GLU A 251 -4.87 21.34 -8.56
N VAL A 252 -5.34 20.58 -9.55
CA VAL A 252 -4.52 19.60 -10.26
C VAL A 252 -4.42 20.01 -11.72
N LEU A 253 -3.20 20.14 -12.23
CA LEU A 253 -2.93 20.27 -13.65
C LEU A 253 -2.55 18.90 -14.20
N GLY A 254 -3.43 18.33 -15.03
CA GLY A 254 -3.20 17.00 -15.58
C GLY A 254 -4.28 16.55 -16.53
N GLU A 255 -4.09 15.35 -17.05
CA GLU A 255 -5.07 14.67 -17.88
C GLU A 255 -5.94 13.78 -16.98
N LYS A 256 -7.26 14.00 -17.01
CA LYS A 256 -8.20 13.16 -16.27
C LYS A 256 -8.20 11.75 -16.86
N ALA A 257 -8.19 10.74 -16.00
CA ALA A 257 -8.32 9.36 -16.44
C ALA A 257 -9.68 9.18 -17.14
N LEU A 258 -9.65 8.88 -18.44
CA LEU A 258 -10.84 8.47 -19.19
C LEU A 258 -11.28 7.09 -18.65
N VAL A 259 -12.20 7.10 -17.69
CA VAL A 259 -12.96 5.97 -17.12
C VAL A 259 -12.24 5.11 -16.05
N LYS A 260 -12.87 5.02 -14.86
CA LYS A 260 -12.63 3.98 -13.84
C LYS A 260 -13.18 2.62 -14.33
N THR A 261 -12.49 1.93 -15.25
CA THR A 261 -12.89 0.58 -15.66
C THR A 261 -12.09 -0.47 -14.88
N LYS A 262 -12.77 -1.29 -14.07
CA LYS A 262 -12.23 -2.41 -13.27
C LYS A 262 -11.71 -3.62 -14.10
N SER A 263 -11.31 -3.43 -15.35
CA SER A 263 -10.84 -4.53 -16.19
C SER A 263 -9.74 -4.08 -17.14
N THR A 264 -8.57 -4.70 -17.00
CA THR A 264 -7.39 -4.54 -17.85
C THR A 264 -7.69 -4.80 -19.34
N LYS A 265 -8.76 -5.55 -19.65
CA LYS A 265 -9.20 -5.81 -21.04
C LYS A 265 -9.84 -4.60 -21.73
N GLY A 266 -10.39 -3.65 -20.98
CA GLY A 266 -10.99 -2.43 -21.54
C GLY A 266 -9.96 -1.36 -21.93
N LYS A 267 -8.78 -1.36 -21.28
CA LYS A 267 -7.74 -0.35 -21.54
C LYS A 267 -7.10 -0.48 -22.92
N ILE A 268 -6.85 -1.71 -23.39
CA ILE A 268 -6.08 -1.93 -24.63
C ILE A 268 -6.98 -1.81 -25.88
N LEU A 269 -8.28 -2.12 -25.77
CA LEU A 269 -9.16 -2.12 -26.94
C LEU A 269 -9.53 -0.70 -27.40
N GLN A 270 -9.56 0.28 -26.48
CA GLN A 270 -9.87 1.66 -26.84
C GLN A 270 -8.64 2.44 -27.35
N GLU A 271 -7.43 2.14 -26.85
CA GLU A 271 -6.19 2.71 -27.40
C GLU A 271 -5.94 2.27 -28.84
N VAL A 272 -6.15 0.99 -29.15
CA VAL A 272 -5.96 0.47 -30.52
C VAL A 272 -7.08 0.95 -31.47
N ALA A 273 -8.30 1.18 -30.97
CA ALA A 273 -9.39 1.74 -31.78
C ALA A 273 -9.16 3.22 -32.15
N LEU A 274 -8.47 4.00 -31.30
CA LEU A 274 -8.08 5.38 -31.65
C LEU A 274 -6.85 5.42 -32.57
N GLU A 275 -5.89 4.51 -32.41
CA GLU A 275 -4.76 4.41 -33.36
C GLU A 275 -5.20 3.94 -34.76
N ALA A 276 -6.23 3.09 -34.85
CA ALA A 276 -6.72 2.58 -36.13
C ALA A 276 -7.50 3.62 -36.97
N ILE A 277 -8.05 4.67 -36.36
CA ILE A 277 -8.69 5.77 -37.10
C ILE A 277 -7.63 6.73 -37.68
N GLY A 278 -6.45 6.83 -37.05
CA GLY A 278 -5.35 7.68 -37.49
C GLY A 278 -4.47 7.08 -38.59
N GLY A 279 -4.58 5.78 -38.88
CA GLY A 279 -3.62 5.04 -39.70
C GLY A 279 -4.03 4.68 -41.13
N PHE A 280 -5.31 4.85 -41.53
CA PHE A 280 -5.78 4.33 -42.84
C PHE A 280 -6.38 5.39 -43.80
N LEU A 281 -6.50 6.65 -43.40
CA LEU A 281 -6.86 7.76 -44.32
C LEU A 281 -5.66 8.65 -44.63
N GLY A 282 -4.49 8.03 -44.81
CA GLY A 282 -3.23 8.65 -45.23
C GLY A 282 -3.14 8.89 -46.74
N GLY A 283 -4.21 9.39 -47.35
CA GLY A 283 -4.24 9.81 -48.75
C GLY A 283 -4.99 11.13 -48.89
N PHE A 284 -4.26 12.20 -49.18
CA PHE A 284 -4.75 13.49 -49.73
C PHE A 284 -5.02 14.71 -48.81
N LEU A 285 -4.96 14.64 -47.47
CA LEU A 285 -5.00 15.87 -46.63
C LEU A 285 -3.85 15.98 -45.63
N GLY A 286 -2.62 16.00 -46.16
CA GLY A 286 -1.41 16.28 -45.40
C GLY A 286 -1.25 17.76 -45.07
N ARG A 287 -1.71 18.18 -43.88
CA ARG A 287 -1.04 19.17 -42.99
C ARG A 287 -1.86 19.61 -41.75
N GLY A 288 -3.16 19.29 -41.66
CA GLY A 288 -4.03 19.78 -40.59
C GLY A 288 -4.14 18.89 -39.34
N ALA A 289 -4.00 17.57 -39.47
CA ALA A 289 -4.41 16.63 -38.42
C ALA A 289 -3.36 16.34 -37.32
N ARG A 290 -2.11 16.80 -37.48
CA ARG A 290 -1.08 16.69 -36.42
C ARG A 290 -1.18 17.78 -35.34
N LYS A 291 -2.13 18.70 -35.44
CA LYS A 291 -2.29 19.84 -34.52
C LYS A 291 -3.46 19.71 -33.53
N ALA A 292 -4.18 18.58 -33.54
CA ALA A 292 -5.37 18.37 -32.70
C ALA A 292 -5.14 17.41 -31.50
N VAL A 293 -3.91 16.88 -31.33
CA VAL A 293 -3.50 16.08 -30.15
C VAL A 293 -2.35 16.81 -29.43
N ALA A 294 -2.47 18.14 -29.35
CA ALA A 294 -1.62 18.97 -28.50
C ALA A 294 -2.51 19.52 -27.37
N ASP A 295 -2.09 19.26 -26.14
CA ASP A 295 -2.56 19.89 -24.90
C ASP A 295 -4.06 19.83 -24.59
N ARG A 296 -4.47 18.73 -23.94
CA ARG A 296 -5.60 18.80 -22.99
C ARG A 296 -5.13 18.61 -21.56
N TRP A 297 -4.09 19.35 -21.17
CA TRP A 297 -3.75 19.53 -19.76
C TRP A 297 -4.85 20.37 -19.13
N THR A 298 -5.74 19.72 -18.38
CA THR A 298 -6.87 20.40 -17.75
C THR A 298 -6.49 20.83 -16.34
N ARG A 299 -6.70 22.11 -16.04
CA ARG A 299 -6.72 22.58 -14.65
C ARG A 299 -8.05 22.15 -14.04
N THR A 300 -7.98 21.31 -13.02
CA THR A 300 -9.13 20.81 -12.30
C THR A 300 -9.05 21.29 -10.86
N ALA A 301 -9.98 22.16 -10.47
CA ALA A 301 -10.18 22.49 -9.06
C ALA A 301 -10.82 21.29 -8.35
N VAL A 302 -10.29 20.96 -7.17
CA VAL A 302 -10.78 19.91 -6.28
C VAL A 302 -11.18 20.59 -4.98
N SER A 303 -12.42 20.35 -4.54
CA SER A 303 -12.94 20.82 -3.27
C SER A 303 -14.06 19.88 -2.83
N GLU A 304 -13.71 18.82 -2.12
CA GLU A 304 -14.65 17.81 -1.66
C GLU A 304 -14.20 17.23 -0.32
N VAL A 305 -15.14 16.62 0.40
CA VAL A 305 -14.83 15.78 1.58
C VAL A 305 -14.77 14.34 1.13
N ILE A 306 -13.67 13.66 1.48
CA ILE A 306 -13.47 12.23 1.23
C ILE A 306 -13.56 11.51 2.58
N GLU A 307 -14.49 10.56 2.69
CA GLU A 307 -14.61 9.68 3.84
C GLU A 307 -13.64 8.51 3.69
N VAL A 308 -12.64 8.45 4.57
CA VAL A 308 -11.57 7.46 4.48
C VAL A 308 -11.65 6.47 5.64
N PRO A 309 -11.93 5.17 5.36
CA PRO A 309 -11.78 4.13 6.35
C PRO A 309 -10.30 3.77 6.55
N VAL A 310 -9.84 3.80 7.80
CA VAL A 310 -8.50 3.35 8.19
C VAL A 310 -8.63 2.21 9.19
N VAL A 311 -8.29 1.00 8.77
CA VAL A 311 -8.31 -0.17 9.66
C VAL A 311 -7.30 0.03 10.79
N ALA A 312 -7.76 -0.13 12.02
CA ALA A 312 -6.98 0.16 13.21
C ALA A 312 -6.12 -1.03 13.70
N ARG A 313 -5.91 -2.04 12.83
CA ARG A 313 -5.02 -3.18 13.03
C ARG A 313 -3.85 -3.09 12.06
N ARG A 314 -2.63 -3.34 12.51
CA ARG A 314 -1.40 -3.27 11.71
C ARG A 314 -1.17 -4.51 10.85
N ALA A 315 -1.65 -5.67 11.30
CA ALA A 315 -1.48 -6.91 10.56
C ALA A 315 -2.12 -6.83 9.16
N VAL A 316 -1.33 -7.17 8.15
CA VAL A 316 -1.69 -7.10 6.72
C VAL A 316 -2.95 -7.91 6.41
N ALA A 317 -3.20 -8.99 7.17
CA ALA A 317 -4.38 -9.82 7.03
C ALA A 317 -5.71 -9.05 7.22
N PHE A 318 -5.70 -7.92 7.93
CA PHE A 318 -6.89 -7.09 8.15
C PHE A 318 -6.97 -5.89 7.20
N GLN A 319 -5.97 -5.67 6.34
CA GLN A 319 -5.94 -4.52 5.45
C GLN A 319 -6.67 -4.84 4.15
N PRO A 320 -7.83 -4.21 3.86
CA PRO A 320 -8.52 -4.41 2.60
C PRO A 320 -7.70 -3.82 1.45
N GLU A 321 -8.05 -4.20 0.22
CA GLU A 321 -7.47 -3.55 -0.95
C GLU A 321 -7.74 -2.03 -0.91
N PRO A 322 -6.78 -1.16 -1.31
CA PRO A 322 -6.97 0.29 -1.27
C PRO A 322 -8.26 0.74 -1.97
N GLY A 323 -9.13 1.45 -1.24
CA GLY A 323 -10.42 1.93 -1.74
C GLY A 323 -11.49 0.86 -1.98
N ALA A 324 -11.25 -0.41 -1.62
CA ALA A 324 -12.22 -1.48 -1.77
C ALA A 324 -13.33 -1.43 -0.71
N TYR A 325 -12.99 -1.00 0.51
CA TYR A 325 -13.94 -0.89 1.59
C TYR A 325 -14.53 0.52 1.69
N LYS A 326 -15.86 0.60 1.80
CA LYS A 326 -16.61 1.82 2.11
C LYS A 326 -17.56 1.50 3.26
N ILE A 327 -17.47 2.26 4.33
CA ILE A 327 -18.28 2.03 5.54
C ILE A 327 -19.74 2.45 5.22
N PRO A 328 -20.74 1.58 5.45
CA PRO A 328 -22.16 1.93 5.34
C PRO A 328 -22.58 2.77 6.56
N LEU A 329 -22.24 4.06 6.56
CA LEU A 329 -22.45 4.97 7.69
C LEU A 329 -23.92 5.12 8.08
N GLU A 330 -24.83 4.89 7.14
CA GLU A 330 -26.28 4.93 7.37
C GLU A 330 -26.80 3.77 8.24
N ARG A 331 -25.99 2.72 8.44
CA ARG A 331 -26.37 1.52 9.20
C ARG A 331 -25.70 1.44 10.57
N LYS A 332 -25.01 2.49 11.01
CA LYS A 332 -24.29 2.49 12.30
C LYS A 332 -25.26 2.36 13.47
N GLU A 333 -24.91 1.50 14.42
CA GLU A 333 -25.57 1.38 15.71
C GLU A 333 -24.59 1.76 16.84
N PRO A 334 -25.09 2.19 18.02
CA PRO A 334 -24.24 2.39 19.19
C PRO A 334 -23.43 1.14 19.51
N PHE A 335 -22.16 1.31 19.87
CA PHE A 335 -21.31 0.19 20.23
C PHE A 335 -21.88 -0.57 21.43
N ARG A 336 -21.95 -1.89 21.29
CA ARG A 336 -22.31 -2.84 22.35
C ARG A 336 -21.44 -4.07 22.25
N LYS A 337 -21.15 -4.70 23.39
CA LYS A 337 -20.50 -6.01 23.40
C LYS A 337 -21.41 -7.03 22.71
N THR A 338 -20.82 -7.84 21.85
CA THR A 338 -21.43 -9.03 21.27
C THR A 338 -20.78 -10.30 21.84
N GLY A 339 -21.33 -11.47 21.54
CA GLY A 339 -20.68 -12.75 21.87
C GLY A 339 -19.49 -13.08 20.96
N GLU A 340 -19.25 -12.25 19.95
CA GLU A 340 -18.25 -12.47 18.91
C GLU A 340 -16.94 -11.79 19.28
N GLU A 341 -15.85 -12.31 18.73
CA GLU A 341 -14.51 -11.76 18.96
C GLU A 341 -14.43 -10.31 18.46
N THR A 342 -14.02 -9.39 19.35
CA THR A 342 -13.87 -7.97 19.02
C THR A 342 -12.42 -7.55 19.21
N LEU A 343 -11.77 -7.12 18.14
CA LEU A 343 -10.33 -6.87 18.15
C LEU A 343 -9.98 -5.52 18.79
N GLY A 344 -8.83 -5.47 19.48
CA GLY A 344 -8.25 -4.25 20.02
C GLY A 344 -7.75 -3.28 18.94
N VAL A 345 -7.54 -2.02 19.33
CA VAL A 345 -7.10 -0.92 18.46
C VAL A 345 -5.58 -0.76 18.58
N GLU A 346 -4.83 -0.91 17.49
CA GLU A 346 -3.36 -0.75 17.46
C GLU A 346 -2.92 0.58 16.84
N VAL A 347 -3.80 1.23 16.07
CA VAL A 347 -3.54 2.51 15.40
C VAL A 347 -4.26 3.62 16.14
N SER A 348 -3.53 4.65 16.56
CA SER A 348 -4.11 5.82 17.25
C SER A 348 -4.95 6.69 16.30
N SER A 349 -5.83 7.53 16.86
CA SER A 349 -6.61 8.50 16.05
C SER A 349 -5.72 9.46 15.26
N GLN A 350 -4.61 9.91 15.83
CA GLN A 350 -3.63 10.78 15.16
C GLN A 350 -2.96 10.07 13.98
N GLU A 351 -2.50 8.83 14.21
CA GLU A 351 -1.91 8.00 13.15
C GLU A 351 -2.94 7.71 12.03
N ALA A 352 -4.20 7.47 12.40
CA ALA A 352 -5.29 7.27 11.46
C ALA A 352 -5.58 8.52 10.62
N ILE A 353 -5.55 9.72 11.21
CA ILE A 353 -5.71 10.99 10.48
C ILE A 353 -4.61 11.16 9.42
N GLU A 354 -3.35 10.90 9.77
CA GLU A 354 -2.24 11.04 8.82
C GLU A 354 -2.34 10.00 7.69
N LYS A 355 -2.70 8.75 8.00
CA LYS A 355 -3.00 7.73 6.99
C LYS A 355 -4.17 8.14 6.09
N ALA A 356 -5.23 8.69 6.67
CA ALA A 356 -6.41 9.12 5.95
C ALA A 356 -6.11 10.29 4.98
N LYS A 357 -5.32 11.29 5.41
CA LYS A 357 -4.86 12.38 4.54
C LYS A 357 -4.08 11.84 3.34
N ALA A 358 -3.12 10.95 3.59
CA ALA A 358 -2.32 10.35 2.52
C ALA A 358 -3.21 9.57 1.52
N ALA A 359 -4.13 8.76 2.03
CA ALA A 359 -5.06 7.99 1.20
C ALA A 359 -6.03 8.89 0.40
N ALA A 360 -6.54 9.98 1.00
CA ALA A 360 -7.39 10.94 0.31
C ALA A 360 -6.65 11.64 -0.84
N LEU A 361 -5.40 12.06 -0.62
CA LEU A 361 -4.56 12.67 -1.67
C LEU A 361 -4.26 11.68 -2.80
N GLU A 362 -3.93 10.43 -2.46
CA GLU A 362 -3.71 9.39 -3.47
C GLU A 362 -5.01 9.04 -4.23
N GLU A 363 -6.18 9.05 -3.58
CA GLU A 363 -7.47 8.90 -4.27
C GLU A 363 -7.71 10.03 -5.26
N VAL A 364 -7.42 11.29 -4.91
CA VAL A 364 -7.53 12.43 -5.83
C VAL A 364 -6.56 12.27 -6.99
N LYS A 365 -5.30 11.94 -6.71
CA LYS A 365 -4.24 11.76 -7.70
C LYS A 365 -4.57 10.63 -8.68
N ALA A 366 -5.14 9.52 -8.20
CA ALA A 366 -5.55 8.38 -9.02
C ALA A 366 -6.70 8.70 -10.00
N ARG A 367 -7.37 9.86 -9.89
CA ARG A 367 -8.36 10.35 -10.87
C ARG A 367 -7.70 10.86 -12.16
N PHE A 368 -6.39 11.03 -12.17
CA PHE A 368 -5.62 11.57 -13.30
C PHE A 368 -4.66 10.50 -13.84
N THR A 369 -4.59 10.39 -15.15
CA THR A 369 -3.64 9.50 -15.85
C THR A 369 -2.23 10.04 -15.79
N THR A 370 -2.10 11.36 -16.00
CA THR A 370 -0.84 12.09 -15.96
C THR A 370 -1.03 13.36 -15.14
N VAL A 371 -0.16 13.57 -14.16
CA VAL A 371 -0.18 14.73 -13.27
C VAL A 371 1.08 15.55 -13.50
N ALA A 372 0.92 16.80 -13.90
CA ALA A 372 2.02 17.72 -14.09
C ALA A 372 2.27 18.60 -12.87
N GLN A 373 1.20 19.09 -12.25
CA GLN A 373 1.25 19.82 -10.99
C GLN A 373 0.12 19.34 -10.09
N PHE A 374 0.43 19.12 -8.83
CA PHE A 374 -0.51 18.66 -7.82
C PHE A 374 -0.43 19.57 -6.60
N ASN A 375 -1.30 20.58 -6.57
CA ASN A 375 -1.38 21.56 -5.50
C ASN A 375 -2.69 21.34 -4.73
N VAL A 376 -2.79 20.19 -4.06
CA VAL A 376 -3.97 19.81 -3.27
C VAL A 376 -3.56 19.61 -1.82
N TRP A 377 -4.28 20.24 -0.91
CA TRP A 377 -4.10 20.12 0.53
C TRP A 377 -5.16 19.20 1.11
N ALA A 378 -4.83 18.47 2.17
CA ALA A 378 -5.74 17.61 2.89
C ALA A 378 -5.79 18.00 4.38
N SER A 379 -6.98 18.34 4.87
CA SER A 379 -7.23 18.67 6.28
C SER A 379 -8.33 17.77 6.86
N PRO A 380 -8.19 17.32 8.12
CA PRO A 380 -9.23 16.52 8.76
C PRO A 380 -10.44 17.42 9.08
N VAL A 381 -11.64 16.86 8.97
CA VAL A 381 -12.90 17.52 9.31
C VAL A 381 -13.52 16.79 10.50
N GLY A 382 -13.65 17.48 11.63
CA GLY A 382 -14.21 16.91 12.85
C GLY A 382 -13.28 15.89 13.55
N GLU A 383 -13.83 15.19 14.54
CA GLU A 383 -13.12 14.15 15.28
C GLU A 383 -13.32 12.78 14.61
N PRO A 384 -12.26 11.95 14.49
CA PRO A 384 -12.40 10.57 14.02
C PRO A 384 -13.35 9.75 14.89
N GLU A 385 -14.19 8.96 14.23
CA GLU A 385 -15.07 7.99 14.89
C GLU A 385 -14.49 6.58 14.76
N LEU A 386 -14.50 5.81 15.84
CA LEU A 386 -14.07 4.42 15.83
C LEU A 386 -15.27 3.50 15.58
N ILE A 387 -15.30 2.85 14.43
CA ILE A 387 -16.40 1.99 13.99
C ILE A 387 -15.94 0.53 14.00
N TYR A 388 -16.65 -0.34 14.70
CA TYR A 388 -16.42 -1.78 14.68
C TYR A 388 -17.24 -2.43 13.56
N ALA A 389 -16.55 -2.91 12.52
CA ALA A 389 -17.17 -3.56 11.37
C ALA A 389 -17.09 -5.10 11.51
N PRO A 390 -18.21 -5.83 11.39
CA PRO A 390 -18.22 -7.29 11.48
C PRO A 390 -17.75 -7.90 10.17
N TRP A 391 -16.62 -8.61 10.18
CA TRP A 391 -16.07 -9.27 9.00
C TRP A 391 -15.97 -10.78 9.21
N TRP A 392 -16.42 -11.53 8.20
CA TRP A 392 -16.24 -12.97 8.12
C TRP A 392 -14.88 -13.29 7.51
N PHE A 393 -14.08 -14.07 8.24
CA PHE A 393 -12.83 -14.66 7.76
C PHE A 393 -13.13 -16.10 7.36
N VAL A 394 -13.15 -16.36 6.06
CA VAL A 394 -13.46 -17.67 5.51
C VAL A 394 -12.18 -18.30 4.99
N GLU A 395 -11.71 -19.33 5.66
CA GLU A 395 -10.54 -20.10 5.23
C GLU A 395 -10.98 -21.28 4.35
N TYR A 396 -10.21 -21.56 3.30
CA TYR A 396 -10.45 -22.72 2.46
C TYR A 396 -9.15 -23.24 1.84
N ARG A 397 -9.16 -24.50 1.43
CA ARG A 397 -8.06 -25.15 0.74
C ARG A 397 -8.49 -25.65 -0.63
N MET A 398 -7.65 -25.37 -1.61
CA MET A 398 -7.89 -25.75 -3.01
C MET A 398 -6.56 -26.05 -3.70
N GLY A 399 -6.47 -27.22 -4.34
CA GLY A 399 -5.25 -27.62 -5.05
C GLY A 399 -4.01 -27.71 -4.15
N GLY A 400 -4.20 -28.14 -2.90
CA GLY A 400 -3.12 -28.28 -1.92
C GLY A 400 -2.65 -26.97 -1.26
N ARG A 401 -3.26 -25.83 -1.60
CA ARG A 401 -2.92 -24.51 -1.05
C ARG A 401 -4.06 -23.95 -0.21
N SER A 402 -3.72 -23.27 0.87
CA SER A 402 -4.69 -22.56 1.72
C SER A 402 -4.86 -21.12 1.25
N PHE A 403 -6.09 -20.64 1.36
CA PHE A 403 -6.52 -19.31 0.96
C PHE A 403 -7.51 -18.78 2.00
N SER A 404 -7.68 -17.46 2.03
CA SER A 404 -8.71 -16.81 2.85
C SER A 404 -9.48 -15.78 2.03
N VAL A 405 -10.76 -15.62 2.36
CA VAL A 405 -11.63 -14.56 1.85
C VAL A 405 -12.21 -13.80 3.03
N ILE A 406 -12.18 -12.47 2.95
CA ILE A 406 -12.80 -11.59 3.92
C ILE A 406 -14.08 -11.03 3.33
N VAL A 407 -15.20 -11.27 3.99
CA VAL A 407 -16.52 -10.78 3.58
C VAL A 407 -17.04 -9.83 4.64
N ASP A 408 -17.47 -8.64 4.24
CA ASP A 408 -18.16 -7.71 5.13
C ASP A 408 -19.54 -8.27 5.50
N ALA A 409 -19.77 -8.52 6.78
CA ALA A 409 -21.03 -9.08 7.25
C ALA A 409 -22.18 -8.06 7.24
N CYS A 410 -21.91 -6.76 7.05
CA CYS A 410 -22.94 -5.74 6.92
C CYS A 410 -23.40 -5.54 5.46
N THR A 411 -22.47 -5.58 4.49
CA THR A 411 -22.79 -5.30 3.07
C THR A 411 -22.73 -6.52 2.14
N GLY A 412 -22.14 -7.63 2.57
CA GLY A 412 -21.90 -8.80 1.73
C GLY A 412 -20.81 -8.60 0.66
N LYS A 413 -20.03 -7.52 0.74
CA LYS A 413 -18.91 -7.28 -0.18
C LYS A 413 -17.67 -8.05 0.25
N VAL A 414 -16.97 -8.61 -0.73
CA VAL A 414 -15.63 -9.17 -0.52
C VAL A 414 -14.62 -8.04 -0.40
N LEU A 415 -13.92 -8.00 0.73
CA LEU A 415 -12.96 -6.94 1.09
C LEU A 415 -11.53 -7.28 0.71
N ALA A 416 -11.19 -8.57 0.83
CA ALA A 416 -9.90 -9.13 0.46
C ALA A 416 -10.07 -10.63 0.17
N GLY A 417 -9.19 -11.19 -0.64
CA GLY A 417 -9.12 -12.63 -0.85
C GLY A 417 -8.48 -12.97 -2.19
N GLN A 418 -7.32 -13.61 -2.13
CA GLN A 418 -6.62 -14.05 -3.34
C GLN A 418 -7.45 -15.13 -4.03
N ARG A 419 -7.67 -14.95 -5.33
CA ARG A 419 -8.33 -15.99 -6.13
C ARG A 419 -7.33 -17.08 -6.50
N PRO A 420 -7.70 -18.36 -6.39
CA PRO A 420 -6.82 -19.43 -6.77
C PRO A 420 -6.60 -19.41 -8.29
N TRP A 421 -5.41 -19.85 -8.68
CA TRP A 421 -5.07 -20.11 -10.07
C TRP A 421 -4.62 -21.55 -10.19
N LEU A 422 -5.36 -22.34 -10.97
CA LEU A 422 -4.99 -23.72 -11.27
C LEU A 422 -4.42 -23.80 -12.70
N PRO A 423 -3.15 -24.20 -12.89
CA PRO A 423 -2.59 -24.40 -14.22
C PRO A 423 -3.35 -25.52 -14.96
N LYS A 424 -3.47 -25.41 -16.29
CA LYS A 424 -4.23 -26.36 -17.15
C LYS A 424 -3.88 -27.85 -16.95
N GLY A 425 -2.68 -28.18 -16.46
CA GLY A 425 -2.24 -29.56 -16.19
C GLY A 425 -2.75 -30.17 -14.88
N PHE A 426 -3.29 -29.36 -13.95
CA PHE A 426 -3.78 -29.84 -12.65
C PHE A 426 -4.96 -30.81 -12.80
N LEU A 427 -5.85 -30.53 -13.76
CA LEU A 427 -7.02 -31.39 -14.04
C LEU A 427 -6.65 -32.74 -14.65
N LYS A 428 -5.48 -32.84 -15.31
CA LYS A 428 -5.01 -34.09 -15.91
C LYS A 428 -4.49 -35.05 -14.84
N ARG A 429 -3.70 -34.55 -13.89
CA ARG A 429 -3.16 -35.33 -12.77
C ARG A 429 -4.24 -35.89 -11.85
N LYS A 430 -5.26 -35.10 -11.50
CA LYS A 430 -6.33 -35.58 -10.61
C LYS A 430 -7.17 -36.70 -11.24
N LYS A 431 -7.36 -36.66 -12.56
CA LYS A 431 -8.07 -37.71 -13.31
C LYS A 431 -7.22 -38.98 -13.46
N GLU A 432 -5.90 -38.87 -13.43
CA GLU A 432 -4.98 -40.01 -13.41
C GLU A 432 -4.89 -40.62 -11.99
N GLU A 433 -4.99 -39.81 -10.93
CA GLU A 433 -5.03 -40.26 -9.52
C GLU A 433 -6.39 -40.83 -9.08
N GLU A 434 -7.52 -40.42 -9.68
CA GLU A 434 -8.84 -41.03 -9.42
C GLU A 434 -9.09 -42.34 -10.22
N VAL A 435 -8.24 -42.62 -11.22
CA VAL A 435 -8.34 -43.81 -12.09
C VAL A 435 -7.29 -44.88 -11.74
N ALA A 436 -6.29 -44.53 -10.94
CA ALA A 436 -5.34 -45.46 -10.30
C ALA A 436 -5.85 -45.84 -8.90
#